data_AF-I4MZB2-F1
#
_entry.id   AF-I4MZB2-F1
#
_cell.length_a   1.000
_cell.length_b   1.000
_cell.length_c   1.000
_cell.angle_alpha   90.00
_cell.angle_beta   90.00
_cell.angle_gamma   90.00
#
_symmetry.space_group_name_H-M   'P 1'
#
loop_
_entity.id
_entity.type
_entity.pdbx_description
1 polymer ?
#
loop_
_entity_poly.entity_id
_entity_poly.type
_entity_poly.pdbx_seq_one_letter_code
_entity_poly.pdbx_strand_id
1 'polypeptide(L)'
;MSTSFDIELFLAGVLTGSRTTRQRHLRQAKAIQTAIYNRWHRDNPWAWQQKHLAWYLNHYMDQHAERTRYYYMLTIRLLTLRLGKGWQFNQKINDGFFENRPIKAEKLGQSVVRI
;
A
#
# COMPACT_ATOMS: atom_id res chain seq x y z
N MET A 1 -6.35 14.58 -23.25
CA MET A 1 -6.26 14.38 -21.80
C MET A 1 -7.18 13.23 -21.43
N SER A 2 -6.62 12.05 -21.15
CA SER A 2 -7.41 10.95 -20.58
C SER A 2 -7.66 11.22 -19.11
N THR A 3 -8.86 10.92 -18.62
CA THR A 3 -9.15 10.94 -17.18
C THR A 3 -8.19 9.98 -16.46
N SER A 4 -7.49 10.47 -15.43
CA SER A 4 -6.62 9.62 -14.62
C SER A 4 -7.45 8.56 -13.90
N PHE A 5 -6.88 7.37 -13.75
CA PHE A 5 -7.50 6.25 -13.08
C PHE A 5 -7.89 6.62 -11.63
N ASP A 6 -9.12 6.30 -11.23
CA ASP A 6 -9.60 6.61 -9.89
C ASP A 6 -9.06 5.61 -8.85
N ILE A 7 -7.93 5.98 -8.24
CA ILE A 7 -7.29 5.19 -7.19
C ILE A 7 -8.12 5.11 -5.90
N GLU A 8 -9.01 6.06 -5.65
CA GLU A 8 -9.86 6.03 -4.45
C GLU A 8 -10.93 4.97 -4.60
N LEU A 9 -11.61 4.95 -5.75
CA LEU A 9 -12.59 3.91 -6.09
C LEU A 9 -11.93 2.52 -6.09
N PHE A 10 -10.70 2.42 -6.60
CA PHE A 10 -9.94 1.17 -6.58
C PHE A 10 -9.72 0.62 -5.16
N LEU A 11 -9.40 1.49 -4.21
CA LEU A 11 -9.12 1.11 -2.82
C LEU A 11 -10.36 0.99 -1.93
N ALA A 12 -11.52 1.48 -2.35
CA ALA A 12 -12.73 1.53 -1.52
C ALA A 12 -13.10 0.16 -0.89
N GLY A 13 -12.90 -0.94 -1.62
CA GLY A 13 -13.22 -2.29 -1.15
C GLY A 13 -12.26 -2.89 -0.11
N VAL A 14 -11.09 -2.29 0.12
CA VAL A 14 -10.09 -2.79 1.09
C VAL A 14 -9.79 -1.82 2.24
N LEU A 15 -10.36 -0.61 2.19
CA LEU A 15 -10.15 0.41 3.19
C LEU A 15 -10.98 0.14 4.44
N THR A 16 -10.30 -0.10 5.56
CA THR A 16 -10.91 -0.31 6.87
C THR A 16 -10.47 0.77 7.88
N GLY A 17 -11.14 0.81 9.03
CA GLY A 17 -10.81 1.73 10.12
C GLY A 17 -11.45 3.11 10.02
N SER A 18 -10.93 4.05 10.81
CA SER A 18 -11.51 5.39 10.97
C SER A 18 -11.48 6.22 9.68
N ARG A 19 -12.34 7.25 9.61
CA ARG A 19 -12.35 8.20 8.48
C ARG A 19 -10.98 8.85 8.26
N THR A 20 -10.28 9.19 9.33
CA THR A 20 -8.96 9.84 9.27
C THR A 20 -7.88 8.92 8.73
N THR A 21 -7.89 7.64 9.15
CA THR A 21 -6.96 6.63 8.64
C THR A 21 -7.22 6.32 7.17
N ARG A 22 -8.49 6.14 6.76
CA ARG A 22 -8.85 5.94 5.35
C ARG A 22 -8.40 7.10 4.48
N GLN A 23 -8.63 8.35 4.91
CA GLN A 23 -8.19 9.52 4.17
C GLN A 23 -6.66 9.63 4.03
N ARG A 24 -5.91 9.19 5.04
CA ARG A 24 -4.44 9.10 4.93
C ARG A 24 -4.03 8.15 3.81
N HIS A 25 -4.62 6.95 3.77
CA HIS A 25 -4.31 5.96 2.73
C HIS A 25 -4.66 6.48 1.34
N LEU A 26 -5.80 7.15 1.16
CA LEU A 26 -6.20 7.73 -0.13
C LEU A 26 -5.19 8.78 -0.61
N ARG A 27 -4.77 9.71 0.25
CA ARG A 27 -3.76 10.72 -0.08
C ARG A 27 -2.43 10.09 -0.48
N GLN A 28 -1.99 9.07 0.27
CA GLN A 28 -0.73 8.37 -0.03
C GLN A 28 -0.83 7.55 -1.32
N ALA A 29 -1.97 6.91 -1.60
CA ALA A 29 -2.19 6.15 -2.81
C ALA A 29 -2.14 7.05 -4.06
N LYS A 30 -2.74 8.25 -3.99
CA LYS A 30 -2.61 9.28 -5.03
C LYS A 30 -1.16 9.68 -5.26
N ALA A 31 -0.40 9.93 -4.19
CA ALA A 31 1.03 10.27 -4.31
C ALA A 31 1.85 9.14 -4.97
N ILE A 32 1.56 7.87 -4.63
CA ILE A 32 2.18 6.70 -5.25
C ILE A 32 1.82 6.63 -6.75
N GLN A 33 0.54 6.78 -7.09
CA GLN A 33 0.06 6.75 -8.47
C GLN A 33 0.74 7.83 -9.32
N THR A 34 0.75 9.07 -8.85
CA THR A 34 1.40 10.19 -9.55
C THR A 34 2.90 9.93 -9.76
N ALA A 35 3.60 9.44 -8.73
CA ALA A 35 5.04 9.15 -8.86
C ALA A 35 5.33 8.01 -9.86
N ILE A 36 4.51 6.95 -9.85
CA ILE A 36 4.64 5.84 -10.80
C ILE A 36 4.28 6.28 -12.22
N TYR A 37 3.23 7.08 -12.37
CA TYR A 37 2.85 7.66 -13.65
C TYR A 37 3.97 8.54 -14.21
N ASN A 38 4.51 9.46 -13.42
CA ASN A 38 5.57 10.36 -13.87
C ASN A 38 6.83 9.62 -14.32
N ARG A 39 7.15 8.47 -13.71
CA ARG A 39 8.36 7.70 -14.05
C ARG A 39 8.16 6.68 -15.18
N TRP A 40 7.02 5.99 -15.24
CA TRP A 40 6.78 4.88 -16.17
C TRP A 40 5.57 5.05 -17.09
N HIS A 41 4.81 6.13 -16.95
CA HIS A 41 3.55 6.35 -17.68
C HIS A 41 2.60 5.15 -17.49
N ARG A 42 2.45 4.72 -16.23
CA ARG A 42 1.57 3.62 -15.80
C ARG A 42 0.55 4.13 -14.80
N ASP A 43 -0.53 4.68 -15.33
CA ASP A 43 -1.62 5.26 -14.52
C ASP A 43 -2.47 4.18 -13.84
N ASN A 44 -2.81 3.11 -14.56
CA ASN A 44 -3.65 2.03 -14.04
C ASN A 44 -2.85 1.09 -13.09
N PRO A 45 -3.26 0.95 -11.81
CA PRO A 45 -2.62 0.06 -10.83
C PRO A 45 -2.56 -1.40 -11.23
N TRP A 46 -3.52 -1.88 -12.03
CA TRP A 46 -3.51 -3.26 -12.54
C TRP A 46 -2.28 -3.57 -13.41
N ALA A 47 -1.69 -2.55 -14.02
CA ALA A 47 -0.47 -2.68 -14.83
C ALA A 47 0.82 -2.58 -13.99
N TRP A 48 0.73 -2.36 -12.67
CA TRP A 48 1.91 -2.21 -11.84
C TRP A 48 2.62 -3.55 -11.61
N GLN A 49 3.92 -3.45 -11.37
CA GLN A 49 4.80 -4.55 -11.00
C GLN A 49 5.42 -4.24 -9.64
N GLN A 50 5.91 -5.28 -8.94
CA GLN A 50 6.55 -5.14 -7.62
C GLN A 50 7.63 -4.05 -7.62
N LYS A 51 8.41 -3.95 -8.70
CA LYS A 51 9.47 -2.97 -8.87
C LYS A 51 8.99 -1.52 -8.78
N HIS A 52 7.76 -1.20 -9.18
CA HIS A 52 7.25 0.17 -9.12
C HIS A 52 7.04 0.62 -7.67
N LEU A 53 6.43 -0.26 -6.86
CA LEU A 53 6.17 -0.01 -5.44
C LEU A 53 7.47 -0.09 -4.62
N ALA A 54 8.36 -1.03 -4.96
CA ALA A 54 9.68 -1.13 -4.34
C ALA A 54 10.51 0.14 -4.59
N TRP A 55 10.49 0.63 -5.83
CA TRP A 55 11.17 1.87 -6.17
C TRP A 55 10.62 3.07 -5.42
N TYR A 56 9.29 3.18 -5.30
CA TYR A 56 8.68 4.26 -4.54
C TYR A 56 9.19 4.28 -3.08
N LEU A 57 9.20 3.12 -2.40
CA LEU A 57 9.66 3.03 -1.01
C LEU A 57 11.16 3.23 -0.82
N ASN A 58 11.97 2.76 -1.76
CA ASN A 58 13.43 2.73 -1.60
C ASN A 58 14.13 3.94 -2.19
N HIS A 59 13.54 4.61 -3.17
CA HIS A 59 14.16 5.74 -3.86
C HIS A 59 13.37 7.03 -3.72
N TYR A 60 12.05 6.99 -3.96
CA TYR A 60 11.24 8.20 -3.87
C TYR A 60 11.11 8.68 -2.41
N MET A 61 10.97 7.73 -1.49
CA MET A 61 10.79 8.01 -0.06
C MET A 61 12.10 8.03 0.75
N ASP A 62 13.27 7.99 0.11
CA ASP A 62 14.53 7.75 0.82
C ASP A 62 14.92 8.87 1.80
N GLN A 63 14.61 10.12 1.43
CA GLN A 63 14.87 11.31 2.24
C GLN A 63 13.81 11.57 3.33
N HIS A 64 12.80 10.71 3.44
CA HIS A 64 11.73 10.87 4.42
C HIS A 64 12.03 10.10 5.71
N ALA A 65 11.60 10.66 6.83
CA ALA A 65 11.67 10.00 8.13
C ALA A 65 11.02 8.62 8.12
N GLU A 66 11.55 7.70 8.92
CA GLU A 66 11.09 6.30 9.01
C GLU A 66 9.59 6.20 9.31
N ARG A 67 9.06 7.04 10.21
CA ARG A 67 7.62 7.08 10.52
C ARG A 67 6.77 7.38 9.28
N THR A 68 7.24 8.28 8.41
CA THR A 68 6.54 8.59 7.15
C THR A 68 6.60 7.39 6.21
N ARG A 69 7.79 6.80 6.03
CA ARG A 69 8.00 5.59 5.21
C ARG A 69 7.12 4.43 5.67
N TYR A 70 6.97 4.24 6.99
CA TYR A 70 6.09 3.23 7.59
C TYR A 70 4.64 3.37 7.13
N TYR A 71 4.07 4.58 7.18
CA TYR A 71 2.69 4.79 6.74
C TYR A 71 2.51 4.54 5.23
N TYR A 72 3.49 4.92 4.42
CA TYR A 72 3.47 4.60 2.99
C TYR A 72 3.55 3.10 2.72
N MET A 73 4.36 2.37 3.49
CA MET A 73 4.40 0.91 3.44
C MET A 73 3.03 0.30 3.78
N LEU A 74 2.32 0.81 4.79
CA LEU A 74 0.95 0.36 5.10
C LEU A 74 -0.01 0.58 3.93
N THR A 75 0.08 1.73 3.25
CA THR A 75 -0.72 1.99 2.04
C THR A 75 -0.36 1.04 0.89
N ILE A 76 0.91 0.72 0.72
CA ILE A 76 1.37 -0.26 -0.28
C ILE A 76 0.82 -1.65 0.01
N ARG A 77 0.69 -2.05 1.28
CA ARG A 77 0.05 -3.32 1.65
C ARG A 77 -1.42 -3.39 1.25
N LEU A 78 -2.15 -2.28 1.36
CA LEU A 78 -3.53 -2.20 0.89
C LEU A 78 -3.62 -2.31 -0.64
N LEU A 79 -2.70 -1.66 -1.36
CA LEU A 79 -2.59 -1.77 -2.81
C LEU A 79 -2.30 -3.21 -3.24
N THR A 80 -1.33 -3.88 -2.60
CA THR A 80 -0.98 -5.28 -2.92
C THR A 80 -2.12 -6.24 -2.60
N LEU A 81 -2.82 -6.01 -1.49
CA LEU A 81 -4.01 -6.76 -1.11
C LEU A 81 -5.10 -6.61 -2.18
N ARG A 82 -5.38 -5.38 -2.62
CA ARG A 82 -6.39 -5.14 -3.67
C ARG A 82 -6.01 -5.74 -5.02
N LEU A 83 -4.71 -5.75 -5.35
CA LEU A 83 -4.17 -6.35 -6.57
C LEU A 83 -4.11 -7.90 -6.49
N GLY A 84 -4.34 -8.50 -5.32
CA GLY A 84 -4.18 -9.94 -5.12
C GLY A 84 -2.74 -10.43 -5.32
N LYS A 85 -1.73 -9.58 -5.06
CA LYS A 85 -0.31 -9.89 -5.28
C LYS A 85 0.37 -10.22 -3.95
N GLY A 86 1.06 -11.35 -3.89
CA GLY A 86 1.85 -11.78 -2.72
C GLY A 86 3.17 -11.01 -2.52
N TRP A 87 3.26 -9.75 -2.96
CA TRP A 87 4.48 -8.96 -2.85
C TRP A 87 4.70 -8.53 -1.40
N GLN A 88 5.91 -8.77 -0.91
CA GLN A 88 6.32 -8.37 0.42
C GLN A 88 7.23 -7.14 0.35
N PHE A 89 6.98 -6.17 1.22
CA PHE A 89 7.76 -4.95 1.34
C PHE A 89 8.20 -4.80 2.79
N ASN A 90 9.52 -4.80 3.00
CA ASN A 90 10.14 -4.57 4.29
C ASN A 90 10.56 -3.10 4.38
N GLN A 91 10.38 -2.51 5.56
CA GLN A 91 10.93 -1.19 5.85
C GLN A 91 12.44 -1.34 6.09
N LYS A 92 13.26 -0.57 5.37
CA LYS A 92 14.64 -0.32 5.80
C LYS A 92 14.56 0.53 7.06
N ILE A 93 14.98 -0.04 8.18
CA ILE A 93 15.15 0.66 9.46
C ILE A 93 16.66 0.77 9.63
N ASN A 94 17.16 1.97 9.93
CA ASN A 94 18.60 2.21 9.97
C ASN A 94 19.34 1.46 11.10
N ASP A 95 18.64 0.72 11.98
CA ASP A 95 19.24 -0.04 13.10
C ASP A 95 18.70 -1.49 13.26
N GLY A 96 18.16 -2.12 12.21
CA GLY A 96 17.85 -3.56 12.25
C GLY A 96 16.47 -3.94 11.71
N PHE A 97 16.41 -5.10 11.05
CA PHE A 97 15.23 -5.61 10.37
C PHE A 97 14.08 -5.92 11.36
N PHE A 98 12.96 -5.17 11.28
CA PHE A 98 11.68 -5.70 11.75
C PHE A 98 11.12 -6.64 10.68
N GLU A 99 11.22 -7.94 10.93
CA GLU A 99 10.57 -8.96 10.11
C GLU A 99 9.05 -8.84 10.26
N ASN A 100 8.39 -8.39 9.21
CA ASN A 100 6.95 -8.27 9.19
C ASN A 100 6.35 -9.65 8.91
N ARG A 101 5.95 -10.35 9.99
CA ARG A 101 5.15 -11.58 9.85
C ARG A 101 3.90 -11.30 9.00
N PRO A 102 3.54 -12.21 8.07
CA PRO A 102 2.32 -12.07 7.29
C PRO A 102 1.12 -11.97 8.22
N ILE A 103 0.16 -11.11 7.86
CA ILE A 103 -1.19 -11.18 8.43
C ILE A 103 -1.73 -12.54 7.97
N LYS A 104 -1.63 -13.55 8.82
CA LYS A 104 -2.22 -14.86 8.56
C LYS A 104 -3.71 -14.66 8.31
N ALA A 105 -4.20 -15.23 7.21
CA ALA A 105 -5.61 -15.31 6.86
C ALA A 105 -6.46 -16.12 7.90
N GLU A 106 -5.84 -16.66 8.95
CA GLU A 106 -6.46 -17.51 9.98
C GLU A 106 -7.37 -16.77 10.98
N LYS A 107 -7.50 -15.43 10.93
CA LYS A 107 -8.36 -14.66 11.85
C LYS A 107 -9.75 -14.30 11.32
N LEU A 108 -10.27 -15.00 10.30
CA LEU A 108 -11.68 -14.88 9.88
C LEU A 108 -12.57 -16.08 10.26
N GLY A 109 -12.10 -16.98 11.14
CA GLY A 109 -12.74 -18.29 11.29
C GLY A 109 -13.23 -18.75 12.67
N GLN A 110 -13.11 -18.00 13.78
CA GLN A 110 -13.52 -18.54 15.10
C GLN A 110 -14.07 -17.49 16.08
N SER A 111 -15.41 -17.39 16.11
CA SER A 111 -16.30 -16.94 17.20
C SER A 111 -17.62 -16.54 16.53
N VAL A 112 -18.81 -17.08 16.80
CA VAL A 112 -19.43 -17.78 17.93
C VAL A 112 -20.70 -18.42 17.37
N VAL A 113 -21.01 -19.70 17.67
CA VAL A 113 -22.35 -20.17 18.12
C VAL A 113 -22.17 -21.57 18.72
N ARG A 114 -22.20 -21.66 20.05
CA ARG A 114 -22.80 -22.80 20.74
C ARG A 114 -23.89 -22.22 21.63
N ILE A 115 -25.13 -22.54 21.29
CA ILE A 115 -26.25 -22.65 22.23
C ILE A 115 -26.28 -24.13 22.62
#